data_AF-A0A7J8MGL0-F1
#
_entry.id   AF-A0A7J8MGL0-F1
#
_cell.length_a   1.000
_cell.length_b   1.000
_cell.length_c   1.000
_cell.angle_alpha   90.00
_cell.angle_beta   90.00
_cell.angle_gamma   90.00
#
_symmetry.space_group_name_H-M   'P 1'
#
loop_
_entity.id
_entity.type
_entity.pdbx_description
1 polymer ?
#
loop_
_entity_poly.entity_id
_entity_poly.type
_entity_poly.pdbx_seq_one_letter_code
_entity_poly.pdbx_strand_id
1 'polypeptide(L)'
;MGAGGPDEEDNRWPPWLKPLLGEHFFVQCKLHADSHKSECNMYCLDCMNGALCSLCLAHHKDHRYIQIRRSSYHDVIRVSEIQKYLDISGVQTYVINSAKVVFINERPQPRPGKGVTNTCEVCDRSLVDSFRFCSLGCKIVGTSKDFQKKKRHMAAMASDSEDSYSSSGHGKLNNKVQSFRPSTPPPTSVNYRTAKRRKGIPHRAPMGGLIIQY
;
A
#
# COMPACT_ATOMS: atom_id res chain seq x y z
N MET A 1 0.18 8.81 34.83
CA MET A 1 -1.09 8.32 34.23
C MET A 1 -1.49 9.32 33.15
N GLY A 2 -1.13 9.04 31.90
CA GLY A 2 -1.48 9.91 30.77
C GLY A 2 -2.87 9.55 30.27
N ALA A 3 -3.83 10.45 30.47
CA ALA A 3 -5.17 10.31 29.93
C ALA A 3 -5.12 10.54 28.41
N GLY A 4 -5.03 9.45 27.64
CA GLY A 4 -5.35 9.46 26.22
C GLY A 4 -6.86 9.60 26.07
N GLY A 5 -7.33 10.83 25.89
CA GLY A 5 -8.72 11.09 25.52
C GLY A 5 -9.02 10.52 24.13
N PRO A 6 -10.26 10.11 23.84
CA PRO A 6 -10.60 9.50 22.56
C PRO A 6 -10.49 10.54 21.43
N ASP A 7 -9.45 10.36 20.62
CA ASP A 7 -9.42 10.56 19.17
C ASP A 7 -10.10 11.82 18.59
N GLU A 8 -9.47 12.99 18.75
CA GLU A 8 -9.76 14.18 17.91
C GLU A 8 -9.62 13.89 16.39
N GLU A 9 -8.98 12.79 16.01
CA GLU A 9 -8.86 12.34 14.62
C GLU A 9 -10.18 11.85 14.01
N ASP A 10 -11.14 11.42 14.82
CA ASP A 10 -12.42 10.90 14.32
C ASP A 10 -13.32 12.01 13.74
N ASN A 11 -13.12 13.26 14.17
CA ASN A 11 -13.96 14.40 13.76
C ASN A 11 -13.61 14.96 12.37
N ARG A 12 -12.50 14.56 11.75
CA ARG A 12 -12.08 15.11 10.45
C ARG A 12 -12.82 14.48 9.27
N TRP A 13 -13.28 13.25 9.43
CA TRP A 13 -13.87 12.46 8.36
C TRP A 13 -15.35 12.19 8.64
N PRO A 14 -16.20 12.06 7.60
CA PRO A 14 -17.57 11.67 7.82
C PRO A 14 -17.65 10.31 8.54
N PRO A 15 -18.57 10.12 9.49
CA PRO A 15 -18.63 8.92 10.33
C PRO A 15 -18.84 7.64 9.50
N TRP A 16 -19.45 7.74 8.33
CA TRP A 16 -19.70 6.63 7.41
C TRP A 16 -18.45 6.16 6.64
N LEU A 17 -17.38 6.95 6.60
CA LEU A 17 -16.24 6.67 5.74
C LEU A 17 -15.36 5.55 6.30
N LYS A 18 -15.06 5.54 7.61
CA LYS A 18 -14.28 4.45 8.23
C LYS A 18 -14.99 3.09 8.12
N PRO A 19 -16.28 2.97 8.45
CA PRO A 19 -17.01 1.71 8.25
C PRO A 19 -17.07 1.29 6.77
N LEU A 20 -17.26 2.23 5.83
CA LEU A 20 -17.23 1.93 4.40
C LEU A 20 -15.91 1.27 3.95
N LEU A 21 -14.76 1.69 4.48
CA LEU A 21 -13.47 1.09 4.13
C LEU A 21 -13.29 -0.33 4.67
N GLY A 22 -13.92 -0.65 5.81
CA GLY A 22 -13.84 -1.96 6.45
C GLY A 22 -14.95 -2.94 6.03
N GLU A 23 -15.92 -2.49 5.24
CA GLU A 23 -17.08 -3.28 4.87
C GLU A 23 -16.80 -4.28 3.75
N HIS A 24 -17.56 -5.38 3.71
CA HIS A 24 -17.45 -6.40 2.67
C HIS A 24 -18.66 -6.35 1.72
N PHE A 25 -18.39 -5.97 0.47
CA PHE A 25 -19.41 -5.90 -0.58
C PHE A 25 -19.49 -7.18 -1.41
N PHE A 26 -20.58 -7.32 -2.16
CA PHE A 26 -20.91 -8.44 -3.04
C PHE A 26 -21.08 -9.77 -2.29
N VAL A 27 -21.43 -9.70 -1.01
CA VAL A 27 -21.87 -10.85 -0.22
C VAL A 27 -23.36 -11.11 -0.47
N GLN A 28 -23.80 -12.34 -0.23
CA GLN A 28 -25.22 -12.69 -0.32
C GLN A 28 -25.97 -12.13 0.89
N CYS A 29 -27.07 -11.41 0.65
CA CYS A 29 -27.93 -10.88 1.68
C CYS A 29 -28.56 -12.01 2.49
N LYS A 30 -28.40 -11.97 3.82
CA LYS A 30 -28.96 -12.98 4.74
C LYS A 30 -30.49 -12.95 4.82
N LEU A 31 -31.10 -11.78 4.62
CA LEU A 31 -32.56 -11.60 4.69
C LEU A 31 -33.26 -11.95 3.38
N HIS A 32 -32.55 -11.84 2.26
CA HIS A 32 -33.11 -12.01 0.92
C HIS A 32 -32.33 -13.04 0.11
N ALA A 33 -31.82 -14.10 0.75
CA ALA A 33 -30.89 -15.05 0.14
C ALA A 33 -31.44 -15.68 -1.14
N ASP A 34 -32.75 -15.95 -1.18
CA ASP A 34 -33.43 -16.64 -2.29
C ASP A 34 -33.75 -15.70 -3.48
N SER A 35 -33.50 -14.40 -3.35
CA SER A 35 -33.75 -13.44 -4.42
C SER A 35 -32.56 -13.36 -5.37
N HIS A 36 -32.85 -13.23 -6.67
CA HIS A 36 -31.85 -12.91 -7.69
C HIS A 36 -31.18 -11.53 -7.48
N LYS A 37 -31.72 -10.68 -6.60
CA LYS A 37 -31.16 -9.37 -6.24
C LYS A 37 -30.58 -9.34 -4.82
N SER A 38 -30.14 -10.49 -4.33
CA SER A 38 -29.59 -10.68 -2.99
C SER A 38 -28.16 -10.14 -2.82
N GLU A 39 -27.47 -9.78 -3.90
CA GLU A 39 -26.10 -9.26 -3.83
C GLU A 39 -26.06 -7.91 -3.09
N CYS A 40 -25.26 -7.82 -2.04
CA CYS A 40 -25.06 -6.59 -1.25
C CYS A 40 -24.01 -5.68 -1.87
N ASN A 41 -24.43 -4.75 -2.73
CA ASN A 41 -23.55 -3.79 -3.42
C ASN A 41 -23.92 -2.32 -3.16
N MET A 42 -24.80 -2.06 -2.20
CA MET A 42 -25.21 -0.72 -1.80
C MET A 42 -24.70 -0.41 -0.40
N TYR A 43 -24.41 0.86 -0.12
CA TYR A 43 -24.01 1.31 1.21
C TYR A 43 -24.76 2.58 1.60
N CYS A 44 -25.42 2.57 2.77
CA CYS A 44 -26.17 3.70 3.29
C CYS A 44 -25.28 4.59 4.17
N LEU A 45 -25.13 5.86 3.79
CA LEU A 45 -24.28 6.82 4.49
C LEU A 45 -24.87 7.30 5.82
N ASP A 46 -26.20 7.22 5.97
CA ASP A 46 -26.87 7.68 7.19
C ASP A 46 -27.00 6.57 8.25
N CYS A 47 -27.29 5.33 7.83
CA CYS A 47 -27.40 4.19 8.76
C CYS A 47 -26.07 3.54 9.10
N MET A 48 -25.14 3.47 8.14
CA MET A 48 -23.86 2.78 8.32
C MET A 48 -23.98 1.30 8.73
N ASN A 49 -25.13 0.66 8.50
CA ASN A 49 -25.46 -0.73 8.87
C ASN A 49 -24.87 -1.78 7.90
N GLY A 50 -23.69 -1.50 7.35
CA GLY A 50 -22.99 -2.36 6.40
C GLY A 50 -23.60 -2.43 5.01
N ALA A 51 -23.25 -3.49 4.28
CA ALA A 51 -23.63 -3.67 2.87
C ALA A 51 -25.10 -4.10 2.69
N LEU A 52 -25.80 -3.42 1.80
CA LEU A 52 -27.22 -3.61 1.52
C LEU A 52 -27.42 -4.16 0.11
N CYS A 53 -28.40 -5.05 -0.06
CA CYS A 53 -28.89 -5.43 -1.37
C CYS A 53 -30.00 -4.48 -1.84
N SER A 54 -30.42 -4.62 -3.10
CA SER A 54 -31.46 -3.75 -3.69
C SER A 54 -32.82 -3.82 -2.97
N LEU A 55 -33.15 -4.95 -2.33
CA LEU A 55 -34.38 -5.12 -1.56
C LEU A 55 -34.29 -4.46 -0.18
N CYS A 56 -33.14 -4.60 0.50
CA CYS A 56 -32.91 -3.89 1.76
C CYS A 56 -33.00 -2.36 1.54
N LEU A 57 -32.49 -1.87 0.40
CA LEU A 57 -32.52 -0.46 0.04
C LEU A 57 -33.93 0.14 -0.03
N ALA A 58 -34.98 -0.66 -0.26
CA ALA A 58 -36.37 -0.17 -0.28
C ALA A 58 -36.83 0.44 1.06
N HIS A 59 -36.16 0.10 2.16
CA HIS A 59 -36.40 0.65 3.50
C HIS A 59 -35.60 1.94 3.77
N HIS A 60 -34.80 2.40 2.80
CA HIS A 60 -33.92 3.56 2.90
C HIS A 60 -34.30 4.66 1.88
N LYS A 61 -35.60 4.93 1.71
CA LYS A 61 -36.11 5.84 0.67
C LYS A 61 -35.60 7.28 0.82
N ASP A 62 -35.43 7.74 2.05
CA ASP A 62 -35.03 9.11 2.38
C ASP A 62 -33.56 9.22 2.82
N HIS A 63 -32.78 8.15 2.63
CA HIS A 63 -31.38 8.12 3.04
C HIS A 63 -30.46 8.29 1.84
N ARG A 64 -29.27 8.81 2.11
CA ARG A 64 -28.17 8.91 1.16
C ARG A 64 -27.47 7.56 1.09
N TYR A 65 -27.30 7.06 -0.13
CA TYR A 65 -26.59 5.83 -0.39
C TYR A 65 -25.67 5.97 -1.59
N ILE A 66 -24.69 5.08 -1.66
CA ILE A 66 -23.75 4.94 -2.77
C ILE A 66 -23.76 3.50 -3.28
N GLN A 67 -23.54 3.33 -4.58
CA GLN A 67 -23.42 2.01 -5.17
C GLN A 67 -21.94 1.63 -5.33
N ILE A 68 -21.57 0.51 -4.72
CA ILE A 68 -20.25 -0.09 -4.85
C ILE A 68 -20.20 -0.95 -6.11
N ARG A 69 -19.09 -0.83 -6.84
CA ARG A 69 -18.84 -1.57 -8.08
C ARG A 69 -17.50 -2.29 -7.97
N ARG A 70 -17.28 -3.26 -8.85
CA ARG A 70 -16.05 -4.04 -8.87
C ARG A 70 -15.25 -3.75 -10.14
N SER A 71 -13.98 -3.40 -9.99
CA SER A 71 -13.02 -3.27 -11.07
C SER A 71 -11.75 -4.03 -10.72
N SER A 72 -11.34 -4.96 -11.58
CA SER A 72 -10.15 -5.80 -11.37
C SER A 72 -10.14 -6.43 -9.96
N TYR A 73 -11.27 -6.99 -9.52
CA TYR A 73 -11.47 -7.61 -8.19
C TYR A 73 -11.39 -6.67 -6.99
N HIS A 74 -11.38 -5.35 -7.22
CA HIS A 74 -11.35 -4.37 -6.14
C HIS A 74 -12.57 -3.46 -6.18
N ASP A 75 -12.97 -3.00 -4.99
CA ASP A 75 -14.14 -2.17 -4.83
C ASP A 75 -13.86 -0.72 -5.25
N VAL A 76 -14.75 -0.18 -6.07
CA VAL A 76 -14.68 1.15 -6.65
C VAL A 76 -16.00 1.87 -6.51
N ILE A 77 -15.94 3.20 -6.47
CA ILE A 77 -17.10 4.08 -6.44
C ILE A 77 -16.99 5.06 -7.61
N ARG A 78 -18.12 5.39 -8.24
CA ARG A 78 -18.15 6.44 -9.27
C ARG A 78 -17.83 7.78 -8.64
N VAL A 79 -16.96 8.55 -9.30
CA VAL A 79 -16.60 9.90 -8.86
C VAL A 79 -17.84 10.78 -8.71
N SER A 80 -18.79 10.68 -9.66
CA SER A 80 -20.05 11.45 -9.63
C SER A 80 -20.94 11.15 -8.42
N GLU A 81 -20.80 9.99 -7.78
CA GLU A 81 -21.56 9.62 -6.58
C GLU A 81 -20.85 10.13 -5.32
N ILE A 82 -19.58 9.77 -5.14
CA ILE A 82 -18.85 10.03 -3.88
C ILE A 82 -18.48 11.51 -3.70
N GLN A 83 -18.22 12.24 -4.78
CA GLN A 83 -17.80 13.65 -4.71
C GLN A 83 -18.87 14.57 -4.09
N LYS A 84 -20.14 14.11 -4.02
CA LYS A 84 -21.25 14.84 -3.39
C LYS A 84 -21.11 14.90 -1.87
N TYR A 85 -20.35 13.98 -1.28
CA TYR A 85 -20.29 13.77 0.16
C TYR A 85 -18.87 13.84 0.72
N LEU A 86 -17.85 13.80 -0.14
CA LEU A 86 -16.46 13.76 0.25
C LEU A 86 -15.58 14.48 -0.77
N ASP A 87 -14.65 15.30 -0.29
CA ASP A 87 -13.58 15.82 -1.14
C ASP A 87 -12.62 14.68 -1.52
N ILE A 88 -12.52 14.40 -2.81
CA ILE A 88 -11.63 13.39 -3.38
C ILE A 88 -10.36 13.98 -4.01
N SER A 89 -10.09 15.27 -3.80
CA SER A 89 -8.85 15.91 -4.28
C SER A 89 -7.61 15.13 -3.82
N GLY A 90 -6.60 15.07 -4.69
CA GLY A 90 -5.35 14.35 -4.44
C GLY A 90 -5.45 12.81 -4.50
N VAL A 91 -6.65 12.24 -4.68
CA VAL A 91 -6.83 10.80 -4.94
C VAL A 91 -6.85 10.54 -6.44
N GLN A 92 -6.06 9.58 -6.88
CA GLN A 92 -6.03 9.19 -8.29
C GLN A 92 -7.38 8.59 -8.72
N THR A 93 -7.95 9.16 -9.78
CA THR A 93 -9.16 8.66 -10.43
C THR A 93 -8.82 7.95 -11.73
N TYR A 94 -9.61 6.95 -12.10
CA TYR A 94 -9.44 6.18 -13.33
C TYR A 94 -10.68 6.31 -14.21
N VAL A 95 -10.49 6.34 -15.53
CA VAL A 95 -11.61 6.21 -16.48
C VAL A 95 -11.74 4.73 -16.84
N ILE A 96 -12.85 4.11 -16.43
CA ILE A 96 -13.12 2.69 -16.66
C ILE A 96 -14.52 2.57 -17.25
N ASN A 97 -14.63 1.91 -18.42
CA ASN A 97 -15.88 1.82 -19.17
C ASN A 97 -16.56 3.20 -19.36
N SER A 98 -15.76 4.18 -19.78
CA SER A 98 -16.19 5.57 -19.98
C SER A 98 -16.71 6.31 -18.73
N ALA A 99 -16.53 5.76 -17.53
CA ALA A 99 -16.90 6.39 -16.26
C ALA A 99 -15.67 6.68 -15.39
N LYS A 100 -15.64 7.85 -14.75
CA LYS A 100 -14.62 8.17 -13.74
C LYS A 100 -14.93 7.44 -12.42
N VAL A 101 -13.96 6.68 -11.92
CA VAL A 101 -14.06 5.91 -10.68
C VAL A 101 -12.86 6.13 -9.76
N VAL A 102 -13.06 5.87 -8.47
CA VAL A 102 -12.01 5.87 -7.45
C VAL A 102 -12.02 4.55 -6.70
N PHE A 103 -10.84 4.05 -6.31
CA PHE A 103 -10.71 2.85 -5.49
C PHE A 103 -10.98 3.17 -4.02
N ILE A 104 -11.70 2.29 -3.34
CA ILE A 104 -12.01 2.42 -1.91
C ILE A 104 -10.73 2.19 -1.10
N ASN A 105 -10.12 1.02 -1.25
CA ASN A 105 -8.94 0.61 -0.50
C ASN A 105 -7.68 0.53 -1.37
N GLU A 106 -6.53 0.48 -0.69
CA GLU A 106 -5.27 0.18 -1.36
C GLU A 106 -5.30 -1.19 -2.04
N ARG A 107 -4.44 -1.35 -3.03
CA ARG A 107 -4.35 -2.58 -3.82
C ARG A 107 -2.93 -3.14 -3.69
N PRO A 108 -2.76 -4.47 -3.55
CA PRO A 108 -1.43 -5.07 -3.45
C PRO A 108 -0.59 -4.74 -4.69
N GLN A 109 0.67 -4.32 -4.47
CA GLN A 109 1.64 -4.10 -5.54
C GLN A 109 2.45 -5.38 -5.79
N PRO A 110 2.45 -5.94 -7.01
CA PRO A 110 3.23 -7.14 -7.32
C PRO A 110 4.76 -6.90 -7.35
N ARG A 111 5.21 -5.65 -7.51
CA ARG A 111 6.64 -5.30 -7.64
C ARG A 111 6.90 -3.90 -7.06
N PRO A 112 7.94 -3.72 -6.25
CA PRO A 112 8.43 -2.39 -5.90
C PRO A 112 8.87 -1.66 -7.18
N GLY A 113 8.22 -0.56 -7.53
CA GLY A 113 8.57 0.25 -8.69
C GLY A 113 9.92 0.92 -8.48
N LYS A 114 10.98 0.44 -9.14
CA LYS A 114 12.28 1.13 -9.19
C LYS A 114 12.18 2.32 -10.14
N GLY A 115 12.50 3.53 -9.66
CA GLY A 115 12.69 4.72 -10.50
C GLY A 115 11.45 5.56 -10.79
N VAL A 116 10.36 5.41 -10.02
CA VAL A 116 9.18 6.29 -10.13
C VAL A 116 9.27 7.39 -9.07
N THR A 117 9.17 8.65 -9.48
CA THR A 117 9.24 9.81 -8.59
C THR A 117 7.90 10.13 -7.92
N ASN A 118 6.78 9.81 -8.58
CA ASN A 118 5.43 10.05 -8.08
C ASN A 118 4.80 8.75 -7.57
N THR A 119 4.86 8.54 -6.25
CA THR A 119 4.28 7.39 -5.57
C THR A 119 3.25 7.82 -4.52
N CYS A 120 2.33 6.91 -4.22
CA CYS A 120 1.35 7.07 -3.16
C CYS A 120 2.06 7.25 -1.83
N GLU A 121 1.67 8.28 -1.06
CA GLU A 121 2.35 8.59 0.20
C GLU A 121 2.23 7.50 1.27
N VAL A 122 1.30 6.54 1.12
CA VAL A 122 1.02 5.49 2.11
C VAL A 122 1.53 4.12 1.72
N CYS A 123 1.33 3.73 0.45
CA CYS A 123 1.60 2.36 -0.02
C CYS A 123 2.61 2.29 -1.17
N ASP A 124 3.28 3.42 -1.46
CA ASP A 124 4.32 3.58 -2.46
C ASP A 124 3.92 3.15 -3.88
N ARG A 125 2.61 3.10 -4.16
CA ARG A 125 2.09 2.76 -5.50
C ARG A 125 2.39 3.88 -6.47
N SER A 126 3.01 3.57 -7.59
CA SER A 126 3.20 4.52 -8.70
C SER A 126 1.87 5.18 -9.07
N LEU A 127 1.85 6.51 -9.05
CA LEU A 127 0.70 7.32 -9.40
C LEU A 127 0.93 7.99 -10.75
N VAL A 128 -0.18 8.44 -11.36
CA VAL A 128 -0.09 9.46 -12.41
C VAL A 128 0.32 10.78 -11.75
N ASP A 129 1.03 11.63 -12.49
CA ASP A 129 1.49 12.93 -12.01
C ASP A 129 0.36 13.75 -11.39
N SER A 130 0.68 14.53 -10.36
CA SER A 130 -0.25 15.41 -9.60
C SER A 130 -1.16 14.73 -8.56
N PHE A 131 -1.09 13.41 -8.36
CA PHE A 131 -1.83 12.72 -7.30
C PHE A 131 -0.93 12.38 -6.10
N ARG A 132 -1.53 12.30 -4.91
CA ARG A 132 -0.86 11.97 -3.64
C ARG A 132 -1.24 10.60 -3.10
N PHE A 133 -2.45 10.14 -3.42
CA PHE A 133 -3.03 8.89 -2.90
C PHE A 133 -3.61 8.05 -4.03
N CYS A 134 -3.49 6.71 -3.93
CA CYS A 134 -4.07 5.81 -4.93
C CYS A 134 -5.54 5.42 -4.67
N SER A 135 -6.05 5.66 -3.46
CA SER A 135 -7.36 5.22 -2.99
C SER A 135 -7.86 6.11 -1.85
N LEU A 136 -9.15 6.00 -1.51
CA LEU A 136 -9.76 6.71 -0.37
C LEU A 136 -9.10 6.29 0.94
N GLY A 137 -8.86 4.99 1.15
CA GLY A 137 -8.15 4.46 2.32
C GLY A 137 -6.77 5.06 2.50
N CYS A 138 -5.96 5.16 1.43
CA CYS A 138 -4.67 5.83 1.51
C CYS A 138 -4.80 7.33 1.83
N LYS A 139 -5.83 8.03 1.36
CA LYS A 139 -6.04 9.44 1.71
C LYS A 139 -6.33 9.60 3.20
N ILE A 140 -7.17 8.76 3.79
CA ILE A 140 -7.48 8.81 5.22
C ILE A 140 -6.23 8.54 6.04
N VAL A 141 -5.54 7.43 5.77
CA VAL A 141 -4.33 7.04 6.49
C VAL A 141 -3.23 8.09 6.30
N GLY A 142 -3.01 8.56 5.07
CA GLY A 142 -1.93 9.47 4.75
C GLY A 142 -2.13 10.89 5.28
N THR A 143 -3.35 11.27 5.66
CA THR A 143 -3.65 12.58 6.24
C THR A 143 -3.84 12.56 7.75
N SER A 144 -3.72 11.40 8.41
CA SER A 144 -3.75 11.30 9.88
C SER A 144 -2.58 12.06 10.51
N LYS A 145 -2.77 12.57 11.73
CA LYS A 145 -1.71 13.30 12.45
C LYS A 145 -0.56 12.36 12.75
N ASP A 146 -0.88 11.12 13.12
CA ASP A 146 0.09 10.07 13.42
C ASP A 146 0.97 9.71 12.21
N PHE A 147 0.36 9.53 11.03
CA PHE A 147 1.12 9.23 9.82
C PHE A 147 2.04 10.39 9.43
N GLN A 148 1.55 11.63 9.51
CA GLN A 148 2.34 12.82 9.22
C GLN A 148 3.51 12.99 10.20
N LYS A 149 3.30 12.73 11.49
CA LYS A 149 4.37 12.75 12.50
C LYS A 149 5.42 11.68 12.21
N LYS A 150 5.00 10.45 11.93
CA LYS A 150 5.89 9.35 11.56
C LYS A 150 6.70 9.68 10.31
N LYS A 151 6.07 10.25 9.28
CA LYS A 151 6.72 10.68 8.04
C LYS A 151 7.78 11.76 8.30
N ARG A 152 7.47 12.78 9.11
CA ARG A 152 8.44 13.82 9.52
C ARG A 152 9.63 13.25 10.28
N HIS A 153 9.38 12.32 11.21
CA HIS A 153 10.46 11.67 11.98
C HIS A 153 11.39 10.84 11.07
N MET A 154 10.83 10.08 10.11
CA MET A 154 11.65 9.33 9.15
C MET A 154 12.46 10.25 8.23
N ALA A 155 11.89 11.36 7.77
CA ALA A 155 12.60 12.33 6.96
C ALA A 155 13.75 13.01 7.73
N ALA A 156 13.54 13.33 9.01
CA ALA A 156 14.58 13.90 9.87
C ALA A 156 15.75 12.93 10.08
N MET A 157 15.47 11.64 10.28
CA MET A 157 16.54 10.62 10.41
C MET A 157 17.30 10.37 9.09
N ALA A 158 16.62 10.45 7.94
CA ALA A 158 17.28 10.31 6.64
C ALA A 158 18.23 11.48 6.34
N SER A 159 17.89 12.69 6.78
CA SER A 159 18.72 13.88 6.59
C SER A 159 19.98 13.92 7.48
N ASP A 160 20.01 13.17 8.58
CA ASP A 160 21.12 13.16 9.56
C ASP A 160 22.14 12.03 9.29
N SER A 161 22.00 11.31 8.17
CA SER A 161 22.93 10.25 7.76
C SER A 161 23.97 10.71 6.73
N GLU A 162 24.00 12.00 6.41
CA GLU A 162 24.79 12.56 5.31
C GLU A 162 26.09 13.27 5.77
N ASP A 163 26.30 13.51 7.07
CA ASP A 163 27.43 14.30 7.57
C ASP A 163 28.31 13.54 8.56
N SER A 164 29.34 12.84 8.05
CA SER A 164 30.67 12.76 8.67
C SER A 164 31.68 12.12 7.72
N TYR A 165 32.09 12.86 6.68
CA TYR A 165 33.38 12.65 6.02
C TYR A 165 34.28 13.88 6.21
N SER A 166 35.42 13.64 6.90
CA SER A 166 36.72 14.34 6.79
C SER A 166 36.84 15.81 7.29
N SER A 167 37.91 16.31 7.92
CA SER A 167 39.23 15.83 8.40
C SER A 167 39.97 16.98 9.14
N SER A 168 41.01 16.64 9.95
CA SER A 168 42.18 17.45 10.42
C SER A 168 42.07 18.14 11.80
N GLY A 169 43.05 18.19 12.72
CA GLY A 169 44.44 17.72 12.81
C GLY A 169 45.16 18.39 14.03
N HIS A 170 46.31 17.83 14.46
CA HIS A 170 47.17 18.10 15.64
C HIS A 170 46.70 17.58 17.01
N GLY A 171 47.42 16.73 17.75
CA GLY A 171 48.69 16.05 17.51
C GLY A 171 49.19 15.40 18.81
N LYS A 172 49.74 14.18 18.72
CA LYS A 172 50.93 13.74 19.48
C LYS A 172 51.37 12.36 19.00
N LEU A 173 52.65 12.28 18.64
CA LEU A 173 53.38 11.09 18.25
C LEU A 173 53.33 10.04 19.38
N ASN A 174 53.18 8.76 19.01
CA ASN A 174 54.21 7.80 19.39
C ASN A 174 54.28 6.61 18.43
N ASN A 175 55.49 6.33 17.97
CA ASN A 175 55.86 5.23 17.08
C ASN A 175 55.62 3.86 17.74
N LYS A 176 55.00 2.94 17.00
CA LYS A 176 55.50 1.54 16.94
C LYS A 176 54.97 0.81 15.71
N VAL A 177 55.85 0.64 14.74
CA VAL A 177 55.67 -0.25 13.58
C VAL A 177 55.89 -1.68 14.04
N GLN A 178 54.94 -2.60 13.83
CA GLN A 178 55.22 -4.04 13.66
C GLN A 178 54.24 -4.70 12.69
N SER A 179 54.77 -4.95 11.48
CA SER A 179 54.58 -6.10 10.58
C SER A 179 53.22 -6.81 10.43
N PHE A 180 52.78 -6.82 9.17
CA PHE A 180 51.94 -7.79 8.50
C PHE A 180 52.25 -9.25 8.86
N ARG A 181 51.26 -10.01 9.38
CA ARG A 181 50.84 -11.37 8.96
C ARG A 181 49.42 -11.67 9.49
N PRO A 182 48.51 -12.28 8.70
CA PRO A 182 47.18 -12.66 9.17
C PRO A 182 47.23 -13.96 9.98
N SER A 183 46.62 -13.95 11.18
CA SER A 183 46.52 -15.13 12.04
C SER A 183 45.26 -15.95 11.72
N THR A 184 45.50 -17.21 11.37
CA THR A 184 44.55 -18.31 11.22
C THR A 184 43.76 -18.57 12.52
N PRO A 185 42.44 -18.79 12.49
CA PRO A 185 41.71 -19.31 13.64
C PRO A 185 41.86 -20.84 13.78
N PRO A 186 41.85 -21.38 15.01
CA PRO A 186 42.05 -22.81 15.29
C PRO A 186 40.81 -23.67 14.97
N PRO A 187 40.97 -25.00 14.77
CA PRO A 187 39.88 -25.90 14.42
C PRO A 187 39.19 -26.41 15.69
N THR A 188 37.87 -26.32 15.75
CA THR A 188 37.05 -27.13 16.65
C THR A 188 35.96 -27.85 15.85
N SER A 189 36.09 -29.17 15.91
CA SER A 189 35.20 -30.21 15.43
C SER A 189 33.86 -30.21 16.16
N VAL A 190 32.74 -30.19 15.44
CA VAL A 190 31.74 -31.28 15.39
C VAL A 190 30.71 -31.00 14.28
N ASN A 191 30.49 -32.02 13.46
CA ASN A 191 29.67 -32.03 12.25
C ASN A 191 28.16 -32.09 12.54
N TYR A 192 27.36 -31.33 11.77
CA TYR A 192 26.18 -31.88 11.11
C TYR A 192 26.18 -31.48 9.62
N ARG A 193 26.16 -32.52 8.79
CA ARG A 193 26.04 -32.50 7.32
C ARG A 193 24.69 -31.86 6.96
N THR A 194 24.58 -30.94 5.98
CA THR A 194 24.39 -31.30 4.57
C THR A 194 24.70 -30.09 3.68
N ALA A 195 25.73 -30.21 2.86
CA ALA A 195 26.05 -29.26 1.80
C ALA A 195 25.33 -29.66 0.49
N LYS A 196 24.75 -28.68 -0.22
CA LYS A 196 24.59 -28.77 -1.69
C LYS A 196 24.77 -27.41 -2.36
N ARG A 197 26.03 -27.21 -2.76
CA ARG A 197 26.60 -26.63 -3.99
C ARG A 197 25.96 -25.38 -4.64
N ARG A 198 26.83 -24.39 -4.77
CA ARG A 198 26.74 -23.15 -5.56
C ARG A 198 26.34 -23.41 -7.02
N LYS A 199 25.53 -22.48 -7.53
CA LYS A 199 25.12 -22.32 -8.93
C LYS A 199 26.34 -22.37 -9.86
N GLY A 200 26.34 -23.30 -10.81
CA GLY A 200 27.37 -23.40 -11.85
C GLY A 200 27.38 -22.20 -12.78
N ILE A 201 28.50 -22.00 -13.46
CA ILE A 201 28.70 -21.00 -14.52
C ILE A 201 27.79 -21.36 -15.70
N PRO A 202 26.92 -20.46 -16.20
CA PRO A 202 26.04 -20.78 -17.33
C PRO A 202 26.86 -20.90 -18.62
N HIS A 203 26.79 -22.07 -19.25
CA HIS A 203 27.32 -22.33 -20.59
C HIS A 203 26.27 -21.94 -21.64
N ARG A 204 26.66 -21.20 -22.69
CA ARG A 204 25.79 -20.88 -23.83
C ARG A 204 25.41 -22.16 -24.60
N ALA A 205 24.17 -22.23 -25.07
CA ALA A 205 23.72 -23.32 -25.94
C ALA A 205 24.43 -23.24 -27.32
N PRO A 206 24.82 -24.38 -27.91
CA PRO A 206 25.38 -24.40 -29.26
C PRO A 206 24.30 -24.08 -30.29
N MET A 207 24.64 -23.22 -31.27
CA MET A 207 23.78 -22.88 -32.40
C MET A 207 23.62 -24.11 -33.31
N GLY A 208 22.47 -24.78 -33.22
CA GLY A 208 22.09 -25.85 -34.13
C GLY A 208 21.52 -25.27 -35.42
N GLY A 209 22.37 -25.15 -36.44
CA GLY A 209 21.95 -24.87 -37.81
C GLY A 209 21.22 -26.05 -38.43
N LEU A 210 20.03 -25.80 -38.97
CA LEU A 210 19.29 -26.75 -39.80
C LEU A 210 19.91 -26.76 -41.20
N ILE A 211 20.52 -27.88 -41.57
CA ILE A 211 20.81 -28.24 -42.94
C ILE A 211 19.55 -28.87 -43.51
N ILE A 212 18.93 -28.22 -44.49
CA ILE A 212 17.89 -28.80 -45.35
C ILE A 212 18.62 -29.42 -46.55
N GLN A 213 18.51 -30.74 -46.73
CA GLN A 213 18.79 -31.39 -48.01
C GLN A 213 17.45 -31.66 -48.71
N TYR A 214 17.46 -31.40 -50.02
CA TYR A 214 16.40 -31.66 -50.98
C TYR A 214 16.28 -33.15 -51.31
#